data_AF-A0AB74BZ36-F1
#
_entry.id   AF-A0AB74BZ36-F1
#
_cell.length_a   1.000
_cell.length_b   1.000
_cell.length_c   1.000
_cell.angle_alpha   90.00
_cell.angle_beta   90.00
_cell.angle_gamma   90.00
#
_symmetry.space_group_name_H-M   'P 1'
#
loop_
_entity.id
_entity.type
_entity.pdbx_description
1 polymer ?
#
loop_
_entity_poly.entity_id
_entity_poly.type
_entity_poly.pdbx_seq_one_letter_code
_entity_poly.pdbx_strand_id
1 'polypeptide(L)'
;MALDSKSFQPLDIKLSGPHDDEEDIFFKDLLLSLVGGEITPNEAANNLDKWIVEKSNTDLEERKKYPDPWNVPSPENPSWVAPNPSGLITCFFESFARLCSAFPPGHVGQDRLIRFLEALRDMPKHEVPNYLPNDPPEDFYYLLELWPFGGSWLGLTEVFRTEAEGTFFPFTGSFH
;
A
#
# COMPACT_ATOMS: atom_id res chain seq x y z
N MET A 1 37.80 14.77 6.02
CA MET A 1 36.39 15.21 6.07
C MET A 1 35.62 14.10 6.77
N ALA A 2 35.19 14.32 8.01
CA ALA A 2 34.28 13.39 8.67
C ALA A 2 32.90 13.61 8.02
N LEU A 3 32.37 12.60 7.34
CA LEU A 3 30.96 12.58 6.94
C LEU A 3 30.15 12.76 8.23
N ASP A 4 29.30 13.77 8.25
CA ASP A 4 28.43 14.06 9.38
C ASP A 4 27.53 12.85 9.60
N SER A 5 27.84 12.03 10.60
CA SER A 5 27.23 10.71 10.80
C SER A 5 25.72 10.77 11.06
N LYS A 6 25.20 11.97 11.36
CA LYS A 6 23.76 12.25 11.44
C LYS A 6 23.05 12.20 10.08
N SER A 7 23.72 12.52 8.99
CA SER A 7 23.14 12.54 7.63
C SER A 7 22.84 11.14 7.07
N PHE A 8 23.32 10.09 7.73
CA PHE A 8 23.15 8.70 7.32
C PHE A 8 22.19 7.91 8.21
N GLN A 9 21.62 8.54 9.25
CA GLN A 9 20.62 7.90 10.09
C GLN A 9 19.22 8.10 9.50
N PRO A 10 18.36 7.07 9.53
CA PRO A 10 16.96 7.23 9.18
C PRO A 10 16.28 8.25 10.09
N LEU A 11 15.28 8.96 9.55
CA LEU A 11 14.34 9.71 10.37
C LEU A 11 13.52 8.76 11.25
N ASP A 12 12.96 9.28 12.34
CA ASP A 12 12.09 8.50 13.24
C ASP A 12 10.87 7.97 12.46
N ILE A 13 10.77 6.64 12.35
CA ILE A 13 9.77 5.97 11.53
C ILE A 13 8.46 5.90 12.31
N LYS A 14 7.55 6.84 12.05
CA LYS A 14 6.20 6.86 12.63
C LYS A 14 5.17 6.46 11.58
N LEU A 15 4.98 5.16 11.42
CA LEU A 15 3.96 4.62 10.52
C LEU A 15 2.63 4.35 11.23
N SER A 16 2.67 3.87 12.47
CA SER A 16 1.47 3.46 13.20
C SER A 16 0.74 4.61 13.88
N GLY A 17 -0.59 4.54 13.91
CA GLY A 17 -1.49 5.51 14.51
C GLY A 17 -2.57 4.87 15.38
N PRO A 18 -3.29 5.66 16.21
CA PRO A 18 -4.34 5.17 17.11
C PRO A 18 -5.63 4.74 16.39
N HIS A 19 -5.71 4.97 15.07
CA HIS A 19 -6.88 4.69 14.25
C HIS A 19 -6.59 3.69 13.13
N ASP A 20 -5.47 2.97 13.24
CA ASP A 20 -5.08 1.95 12.27
C ASP A 20 -6.08 0.78 12.31
N ASP A 21 -6.61 0.43 11.14
CA ASP A 21 -7.42 -0.76 10.95
C ASP A 21 -6.54 -2.02 10.69
N GLU A 22 -7.18 -3.16 10.40
CA GLU A 22 -6.46 -4.42 10.18
C GLU A 22 -5.51 -4.32 8.98
N GLU A 23 -5.95 -3.67 7.91
CA GLU A 23 -5.19 -3.46 6.69
C GLU A 23 -3.98 -2.55 6.92
N ASP A 24 -4.18 -1.43 7.62
CA ASP A 24 -3.11 -0.52 8.05
C ASP A 24 -2.04 -1.26 8.86
N ILE A 25 -2.46 -2.04 9.87
CA ILE A 25 -1.54 -2.79 10.72
C ILE A 25 -0.73 -3.78 9.89
N PHE A 26 -1.38 -4.56 9.02
CA PHE A 26 -0.70 -5.51 8.15
C PHE A 26 0.35 -4.84 7.26
N PHE A 27 0.00 -3.75 6.56
CA PHE A 27 0.92 -3.06 5.67
C PHE A 27 2.11 -2.46 6.41
N LYS A 28 1.86 -1.83 7.56
CA LYS A 28 2.90 -1.16 8.34
C LYS A 28 3.86 -2.16 8.97
N ASP A 29 3.36 -3.26 9.52
CA ASP A 29 4.19 -4.32 10.09
C ASP A 29 5.05 -5.01 9.01
N LEU A 30 4.48 -5.26 7.83
CA LEU A 30 5.22 -5.80 6.69
C LEU A 30 6.37 -4.87 6.29
N LEU A 31 6.09 -3.56 6.16
CA LEU A 31 7.07 -2.56 5.77
C LEU A 31 8.17 -2.38 6.82
N LEU A 32 7.83 -2.36 8.11
CA LEU A 32 8.79 -2.29 9.20
C LEU A 32 9.70 -3.52 9.22
N SER A 33 9.13 -4.72 9.05
CA SER A 33 9.88 -5.98 8.97
C SER A 33 10.79 -6.05 7.74
N LEU A 34 10.36 -5.45 6.62
CA LEU A 34 11.18 -5.35 5.41
C LEU A 34 12.39 -4.45 5.64
N VAL A 35 12.20 -3.25 6.22
CA VAL A 35 13.30 -2.29 6.37
C VAL A 35 14.22 -2.61 7.54
N GLY A 36 13.72 -3.25 8.61
CA GLY A 36 14.55 -3.82 9.68
C GLY A 36 15.37 -5.02 9.19
N GLY A 37 14.86 -5.74 8.19
CA GLY A 37 15.52 -6.87 7.54
C GLY A 37 15.21 -8.20 8.20
N GLU A 38 14.12 -8.25 8.97
CA GLU A 38 13.53 -9.46 9.52
C GLU A 38 13.01 -10.36 8.39
N ILE A 39 12.48 -9.77 7.32
CA ILE A 39 12.04 -10.48 6.10
C ILE A 39 12.79 -9.98 4.88
N THR A 40 12.94 -10.85 3.88
CA THR A 40 13.60 -10.48 2.62
C THR A 40 12.66 -9.69 1.69
N PRO A 41 13.18 -8.90 0.73
CA PRO A 41 12.35 -8.21 -0.26
C PRO A 41 11.41 -9.16 -1.03
N ASN A 42 11.89 -10.35 -1.41
CA ASN A 42 11.07 -11.35 -2.08
C ASN A 42 9.98 -11.91 -1.17
N GLU A 43 10.31 -12.18 0.09
CA GLU A 43 9.33 -12.66 1.07
C GLU A 43 8.24 -11.61 1.33
N ALA A 44 8.63 -10.34 1.50
CA ALA A 44 7.69 -9.24 1.65
C ALA A 44 6.77 -9.10 0.43
N ALA A 45 7.31 -9.19 -0.79
CA ALA A 45 6.53 -9.13 -2.02
C ALA A 45 5.52 -10.27 -2.12
N ASN A 46 5.94 -11.51 -1.83
CA ASN A 46 5.06 -12.67 -1.79
C ASN A 46 3.98 -12.55 -0.71
N ASN A 47 4.32 -12.04 0.47
CA ASN A 47 3.38 -11.87 1.57
C ASN A 47 2.31 -10.83 1.23
N LEU A 48 2.70 -9.69 0.65
CA LEU A 48 1.75 -8.64 0.22
C LEU A 48 0.82 -9.15 -0.87
N ASP A 49 1.39 -9.73 -1.93
CA ASP A 49 0.64 -10.26 -3.07
C ASP A 49 -0.36 -11.32 -2.62
N LYS A 50 0.09 -12.32 -1.85
CA LYS A 50 -0.76 -13.36 -1.30
C LYS A 50 -1.90 -12.78 -0.47
N TRP A 51 -1.60 -11.83 0.41
CA TRP A 51 -2.60 -11.24 1.29
C TRP A 51 -3.67 -10.47 0.49
N ILE A 52 -3.28 -9.66 -0.51
CA ILE A 52 -4.23 -8.94 -1.37
C ILE A 52 -5.10 -9.93 -2.17
N VAL A 53 -4.51 -11.00 -2.71
CA VAL A 53 -5.23 -12.05 -3.43
C VAL A 53 -6.24 -12.74 -2.52
N GLU A 54 -5.83 -13.15 -1.31
CA GLU A 54 -6.70 -13.84 -0.36
C GLU A 54 -7.83 -12.92 0.14
N LYS A 55 -7.53 -11.67 0.48
CA LYS A 55 -8.52 -10.67 0.91
C LYS A 55 -9.56 -10.41 -0.19
N SER A 56 -9.11 -10.14 -1.41
CA SER A 56 -10.00 -9.84 -2.54
C SER A 56 -10.93 -11.00 -2.89
N ASN A 57 -10.42 -12.23 -2.85
CA ASN A 57 -11.25 -13.42 -3.10
C ASN A 57 -12.20 -13.72 -1.92
N THR A 58 -11.75 -13.53 -0.68
CA THR A 58 -12.59 -13.69 0.51
C THR A 58 -13.75 -12.70 0.49
N ASP A 59 -13.47 -11.43 0.20
CA ASP A 59 -14.50 -10.39 0.11
C ASP A 59 -15.52 -10.70 -0.99
N LEU A 60 -15.08 -11.30 -2.11
CA LEU A 60 -15.98 -11.73 -3.19
C LEU A 60 -16.89 -12.88 -2.73
N GLU A 61 -16.33 -13.87 -2.04
CA GLU A 61 -17.11 -15.01 -1.53
C GLU A 61 -18.10 -14.61 -0.43
N GLU A 62 -17.71 -13.71 0.47
CA GLU A 62 -18.63 -13.10 1.44
C GLU A 62 -19.74 -12.34 0.72
N ARG A 63 -19.40 -11.60 -0.34
CA ARG A 63 -20.38 -10.81 -1.09
C ARG A 63 -21.40 -11.67 -1.82
N LYS A 64 -21.01 -12.83 -2.35
CA LYS A 64 -21.92 -13.80 -3.00
C LYS A 64 -23.00 -14.36 -2.06
N LYS A 65 -22.87 -14.19 -0.73
CA LYS A 65 -23.88 -14.62 0.25
C LYS A 65 -25.11 -13.71 0.30
N TYR A 66 -25.04 -12.49 -0.24
CA TYR A 66 -26.15 -11.55 -0.21
C TYR A 66 -27.16 -11.80 -1.34
N PRO A 67 -28.48 -11.59 -1.12
CA PRO A 67 -29.50 -11.75 -2.16
C PRO A 67 -29.29 -10.86 -3.39
N ASP A 68 -28.70 -9.68 -3.17
CA ASP A 68 -28.25 -8.77 -4.22
C ASP A 68 -26.77 -8.44 -3.98
N PRO A 69 -25.84 -9.21 -4.59
CA PRO A 69 -24.40 -9.00 -4.50
C PRO A 69 -23.91 -7.72 -5.16
N TRP A 70 -24.76 -6.97 -5.85
CA TRP A 70 -24.36 -5.80 -6.63
C TRP A 70 -24.91 -4.49 -6.06
N ASN A 71 -25.91 -4.57 -5.18
CA ASN A 71 -26.48 -3.40 -4.54
C ASN A 71 -25.84 -3.11 -3.17
N VAL A 72 -25.33 -1.89 -2.99
CA VAL A 72 -24.83 -1.41 -1.70
C VAL A 72 -26.03 -1.30 -0.75
N PRO A 73 -26.03 -1.96 0.43
CA PRO A 73 -27.03 -1.66 1.44
C PRO A 73 -26.96 -0.16 1.77
N SER A 74 -28.11 0.45 2.06
CA SER A 74 -28.27 1.86 2.48
C SER A 74 -27.07 2.40 3.30
N PRO A 75 -26.67 3.69 3.16
CA PRO A 75 -25.61 4.33 3.95
C PRO A 75 -25.68 4.12 5.47
N GLU A 76 -26.86 3.73 5.97
CA GLU A 76 -27.16 3.41 7.36
C GLU A 76 -26.57 2.08 7.84
N ASN A 77 -26.15 1.18 6.93
CA ASN A 77 -25.45 -0.06 7.25
C ASN A 77 -24.16 -0.19 6.42
N PRO A 78 -23.10 0.53 6.81
CA PRO A 78 -21.87 0.68 6.02
C PRO A 78 -20.99 -0.58 6.00
N SER A 79 -21.40 -1.71 6.61
CA SER A 79 -20.64 -2.97 6.56
C SER A 79 -20.80 -3.65 5.20
N TRP A 80 -20.34 -2.98 4.15
CA TRP A 80 -20.42 -3.48 2.80
C TRP A 80 -19.08 -4.08 2.42
N VAL A 81 -19.03 -5.42 2.42
CA VAL A 81 -17.85 -6.19 2.03
C VAL A 81 -17.84 -6.30 0.51
N ALA A 82 -16.93 -5.58 -0.13
CA ALA A 82 -16.68 -5.66 -1.56
C ALA A 82 -15.16 -5.72 -1.81
N PRO A 83 -14.70 -6.55 -2.76
CA PRO A 83 -13.29 -6.58 -3.11
C PRO A 83 -12.80 -5.20 -3.56
N ASN A 84 -11.83 -4.62 -2.86
CA ASN A 84 -11.24 -3.33 -3.21
C ASN A 84 -9.70 -3.35 -3.19
N PRO A 85 -9.04 -4.24 -3.96
CA PRO A 85 -7.58 -4.29 -4.05
C PRO A 85 -6.97 -2.98 -4.54
N SER A 86 -7.66 -2.20 -5.37
CA SER A 86 -7.15 -0.90 -5.82
C SER A 86 -6.99 0.10 -4.66
N GLY A 87 -7.97 0.16 -3.75
CA GLY A 87 -7.87 0.92 -2.50
C GLY A 87 -6.77 0.39 -1.58
N LEU A 88 -6.70 -0.93 -1.39
CA LEU A 88 -5.67 -1.58 -0.56
C LEU A 88 -4.24 -1.27 -1.03
N ILE A 89 -4.01 -1.35 -2.34
CA ILE A 89 -2.74 -0.98 -2.97
C ILE A 89 -2.42 0.50 -2.70
N THR A 90 -3.42 1.38 -2.81
CA THR A 90 -3.24 2.81 -2.57
C THR A 90 -2.79 3.06 -1.12
N CYS A 91 -3.49 2.49 -0.13
CA CYS A 91 -3.14 2.59 1.29
C CYS A 91 -1.73 2.03 1.59
N PHE A 92 -1.38 0.89 0.99
CA PHE A 92 -0.05 0.31 1.10
C PHE A 92 1.03 1.30 0.61
N PHE A 93 0.83 1.91 -0.55
CA PHE A 93 1.83 2.80 -1.13
C PHE A 93 1.94 4.16 -0.46
N GLU A 94 0.90 4.64 0.23
CA GLU A 94 1.00 5.79 1.12
C GLU A 94 1.98 5.52 2.27
N SER A 95 1.84 4.36 2.92
CA SER A 95 2.77 3.93 3.98
C SER A 95 4.19 3.68 3.43
N PHE A 96 4.30 3.10 2.23
CA PHE A 96 5.58 2.89 1.55
C PHE A 96 6.28 4.23 1.24
N ALA A 97 5.56 5.23 0.73
CA ALA A 97 6.10 6.53 0.38
C ALA A 97 6.64 7.29 1.61
N ARG A 98 5.92 7.24 2.74
CA ARG A 98 6.40 7.76 4.04
C ARG A 98 7.68 7.08 4.50
N LEU A 99 7.80 5.77 4.24
CA LEU A 99 8.99 5.04 4.60
C LEU A 99 10.19 5.40 3.71
N CYS A 100 9.95 5.59 2.40
CA CYS A 100 10.98 6.06 1.47
C CYS A 100 11.57 7.42 1.86
N SER A 101 10.75 8.35 2.37
CA SER A 101 11.24 9.68 2.80
C SER A 101 12.06 9.62 4.10
N ALA A 102 11.95 8.54 4.89
CA ALA A 102 12.69 8.38 6.14
C ALA A 102 14.15 7.90 5.93
N PHE A 103 14.48 7.27 4.80
CA PHE A 103 15.81 6.70 4.58
C PHE A 103 16.69 7.56 3.66
N PRO A 104 17.92 7.91 4.08
CA PRO A 104 18.82 8.68 3.22
C PRO A 104 19.34 7.82 2.04
N PRO A 105 19.74 8.47 0.93
CA PRO A 105 20.33 7.78 -0.22
C PRO A 105 21.53 6.88 0.16
N GLY A 106 21.49 5.62 -0.28
CA GLY A 106 22.55 4.63 -0.01
C GLY A 106 22.48 3.96 1.37
N HIS A 107 21.41 4.19 2.13
CA HIS A 107 21.14 3.43 3.35
C HIS A 107 20.57 2.04 3.02
N VAL A 108 20.96 1.01 3.80
CA VAL A 108 20.51 -0.39 3.59
C VAL A 108 18.99 -0.55 3.58
N GLY A 109 18.27 0.25 4.37
CA GLY A 109 16.80 0.30 4.36
C GLY A 109 16.24 0.75 3.00
N GLN A 110 16.88 1.73 2.35
CA GLN A 110 16.51 2.16 1.01
C GLN A 110 16.76 1.06 -0.03
N ASP A 111 17.90 0.37 0.06
CA ASP A 111 18.21 -0.75 -0.84
C ASP A 111 17.17 -1.87 -0.73
N ARG A 112 16.68 -2.15 0.49
CA ARG A 112 15.62 -3.14 0.74
C ARG A 112 14.29 -2.71 0.11
N LEU A 113 13.91 -1.45 0.21
CA LEU A 113 12.71 -0.89 -0.41
C LEU A 113 12.79 -0.95 -1.94
N ILE A 114 13.93 -0.61 -2.54
CA ILE A 114 14.15 -0.70 -3.98
C ILE A 114 14.02 -2.15 -4.46
N ARG A 115 14.73 -3.08 -3.80
CA ARG A 115 14.66 -4.51 -4.14
C ARG A 115 13.27 -5.10 -3.94
N PHE A 116 12.47 -4.54 -3.04
CA PHE A 116 11.10 -4.96 -2.84
C PHE A 116 10.22 -4.54 -4.02
N LEU A 117 10.37 -3.33 -4.55
CA LEU A 117 9.67 -2.92 -5.78
C LEU A 117 10.11 -3.76 -6.99
N GLU A 118 11.39 -4.11 -7.08
CA GLU A 118 11.88 -5.04 -8.11
C GLU A 118 11.25 -6.43 -7.96
N ALA A 119 11.13 -6.93 -6.73
CA ALA A 119 10.48 -8.20 -6.43
C ALA A 119 8.98 -8.17 -6.81
N LEU A 120 8.26 -7.09 -6.49
CA LEU A 120 6.86 -6.91 -6.91
C LEU A 120 6.73 -6.88 -8.44
N ARG A 121 7.64 -6.19 -9.15
CA ARG A 121 7.68 -6.18 -10.62
C ARG A 121 7.85 -7.57 -11.21
N ASP A 122 8.68 -8.39 -10.57
CA ASP A 122 9.03 -9.72 -11.05
C ASP A 122 8.01 -10.79 -10.60
N MET A 123 6.94 -10.40 -9.90
CA MET A 123 5.87 -11.32 -9.49
C MET A 123 5.15 -11.93 -10.71
N PRO A 124 4.68 -13.20 -10.58
CA PRO A 124 3.73 -13.75 -11.51
C PRO A 124 2.51 -12.85 -11.65
N LYS A 125 1.94 -12.81 -12.86
CA LYS A 125 0.71 -12.06 -13.10
C LYS A 125 -0.43 -12.67 -12.29
N HIS A 126 -1.02 -11.87 -11.41
CA HIS A 126 -2.24 -12.21 -10.70
C HIS A 126 -3.34 -11.23 -11.05
N GLU A 127 -4.53 -11.76 -11.28
CA GLU A 127 -5.74 -10.97 -11.52
C GLU A 127 -6.70 -11.20 -10.35
N VAL A 128 -7.18 -10.11 -9.75
CA VAL A 128 -8.04 -10.16 -8.56
C VAL A 128 -9.32 -9.36 -8.76
N PRO A 129 -10.44 -9.79 -8.15
CA PRO A 129 -11.68 -9.02 -8.16
C PRO A 129 -11.49 -7.60 -7.57
N ASN A 130 -11.93 -6.58 -8.30
CA ASN A 130 -11.92 -5.18 -7.90
C ASN A 130 -13.29 -4.57 -8.23
N TYR A 131 -14.05 -4.25 -7.20
CA TYR A 131 -15.42 -3.78 -7.30
C TYR A 131 -15.56 -2.40 -6.68
N LEU A 132 -16.12 -1.46 -7.45
CA LEU A 132 -16.57 -0.17 -6.95
C LEU A 132 -18.11 -0.13 -6.93
N PRO A 133 -18.73 0.42 -5.87
CA PRO A 133 -20.17 0.42 -5.69
C PRO A 133 -20.94 1.13 -6.81
N ASN A 134 -22.06 0.51 -7.23
CA ASN A 134 -23.08 1.04 -8.16
C ASN A 134 -22.80 0.91 -9.66
N ASP A 135 -21.75 0.21 -10.08
CA ASP A 135 -21.59 -0.14 -11.50
C ASP A 135 -22.30 -1.48 -11.79
N PRO A 136 -23.35 -1.50 -12.66
CA PRO A 136 -24.00 -2.74 -13.07
C PRO A 136 -23.02 -3.60 -13.90
N PRO A 137 -23.13 -4.93 -13.83
CA PRO A 137 -22.16 -5.82 -14.44
C PRO A 137 -22.31 -5.83 -15.96
N GLU A 138 -21.31 -5.31 -16.67
CA GLU A 138 -20.88 -5.97 -17.89
C GLU A 138 -20.06 -7.20 -17.48
N ASP A 139 -20.25 -8.33 -18.17
CA ASP A 139 -19.73 -9.68 -17.83
C ASP A 139 -18.19 -9.77 -17.66
N PHE A 140 -17.44 -8.68 -17.88
CA PHE A 140 -15.99 -8.67 -18.04
C PHE A 140 -15.21 -7.66 -17.16
N TYR A 141 -15.87 -6.88 -16.31
CA TYR A 141 -15.22 -5.73 -15.66
C TYR A 141 -14.95 -5.90 -14.17
N TYR A 142 -14.10 -6.84 -13.74
CA TYR A 142 -13.74 -6.89 -12.32
C TYR A 142 -12.32 -7.32 -12.02
N LEU A 143 -11.47 -7.61 -13.00
CA LEU A 143 -10.13 -8.12 -12.70
C LEU A 143 -9.10 -6.99 -12.75
N LEU A 144 -8.48 -6.74 -11.61
CA LEU A 144 -7.30 -5.91 -11.48
C LEU A 144 -6.06 -6.79 -11.62
N GLU A 145 -5.24 -6.53 -12.63
CA GLU A 145 -3.90 -7.10 -12.73
C GLU A 145 -3.02 -6.47 -11.63
N LEU A 146 -2.49 -7.30 -10.74
CA LEU A 146 -1.55 -6.87 -9.71
C LEU A 146 -0.16 -6.62 -10.31
N TRP A 147 0.48 -5.56 -9.81
CA TRP A 147 1.86 -5.18 -10.13
C TRP A 147 2.15 -4.97 -11.64
N PRO A 148 1.37 -4.18 -12.40
CA PRO A 148 1.59 -3.96 -13.83
C PRO A 148 2.73 -2.95 -14.09
N PHE A 149 3.89 -3.18 -13.48
CA PHE A 149 5.07 -2.33 -13.63
C PHE A 149 5.45 -2.19 -15.10
N GLY A 150 5.48 -0.94 -15.59
CA GLY A 150 5.65 -0.61 -17.01
C GLY A 150 4.37 -0.16 -17.74
N GLY A 151 3.21 -0.15 -17.07
CA GLY A 151 1.93 0.38 -17.57
C GLY A 151 1.49 1.72 -16.94
N SER A 152 0.18 1.99 -16.94
CA SER A 152 -0.44 3.21 -16.39
C SER A 152 -0.51 3.17 -14.85
N TRP A 153 0.62 3.45 -14.21
CA TRP A 153 0.75 3.55 -12.76
C TRP A 153 0.83 5.01 -12.27
N LEU A 154 0.22 5.93 -13.03
CA LEU A 154 0.27 7.38 -12.81
C LEU A 154 -0.35 7.83 -11.47
N GLY A 155 -1.14 6.98 -10.82
CA GLY A 155 -1.67 7.25 -9.47
C GLY A 155 -0.60 7.27 -8.39
N LEU A 156 0.39 6.37 -8.45
CA LEU A 156 1.44 6.33 -7.43
C LEU A 156 2.43 7.47 -7.53
N THR A 157 2.74 7.95 -8.74
CA THR A 157 3.64 9.09 -8.90
C THR A 157 3.13 10.31 -8.13
N GLU A 158 1.82 10.48 -8.02
CA GLU A 158 1.19 11.57 -7.27
C GLU A 158 1.27 11.35 -5.75
N VAL A 159 1.14 10.11 -5.27
CA VAL A 159 1.34 9.75 -3.85
C VAL A 159 2.79 10.02 -3.43
N PHE A 160 3.77 9.57 -4.21
CA PHE A 160 5.18 9.86 -3.96
C PHE A 160 5.48 11.37 -3.98
N ARG A 161 4.88 12.13 -4.91
CA ARG A 161 5.02 13.59 -5.00
C ARG A 161 4.46 14.27 -3.76
N THR A 162 3.25 13.91 -3.35
CA THR A 162 2.54 14.50 -2.20
C THR A 162 3.27 14.23 -0.90
N GLU A 163 3.70 12.99 -0.65
CA GLU A 163 4.41 12.63 0.57
C GLU A 163 5.82 13.25 0.62
N ALA A 164 6.53 13.34 -0.52
CA ALA A 164 7.78 14.08 -0.60
C ALA A 164 7.58 15.56 -0.23
N GLU A 165 6.58 16.23 -0.82
CA GLU A 165 6.26 17.64 -0.52
C GLU A 165 5.79 17.84 0.94
N GLY A 166 5.05 16.89 1.51
CA GLY A 166 4.59 16.90 2.90
C GLY A 166 5.73 16.86 3.93
N THR A 167 6.80 16.11 3.65
CA THR A 167 8.02 16.10 4.49
C THR A 167 8.89 17.35 4.39
N PHE A 168 8.68 18.22 3.38
CA PHE A 168 9.48 19.44 3.18
C PHE A 168 8.93 20.69 3.90
N PHE A 169 7.82 20.60 4.63
CA PHE A 169 7.37 21.69 5.50
C PHE A 169 7.87 21.47 6.94
N PRO A 170 9.02 22.03 7.34
CA PRO A 170 9.20 22.34 8.74
C PRO A 170 8.12 23.37 9.09
N PHE A 171 7.31 23.08 10.11
CA PHE A 171 6.50 24.11 10.77
C PHE A 171 7.46 25.14 11.40
N THR A 172 7.97 26.06 10.60
CA THR A 172 8.54 27.32 11.07
C THR A 172 7.42 28.34 11.09
N GLY A 173 6.69 28.33 12.19
CA GLY A 173 5.66 29.30 12.50
C GLY A 173 5.67 29.60 13.99
N SER A 174 6.77 30.19 14.48
CA SER A 174 6.77 30.87 15.77
C SER A 174 5.72 31.99 15.70
N PHE A 175 4.65 31.85 16.47
CA PHE A 175 3.76 32.98 16.75
C PHE A 175 4.42 33.86 17.81
N HIS A 176 4.72 35.09 17.42
CA HIS A 176 5.10 36.19 18.30
C HIS A 176 3.87 36.82 18.92
#